data_AF-A0A0Q9XAI0-F1
#
_entry.id   AF-A0A0Q9XAI0-F1
#
_cell.length_a   1.000
_cell.length_b   1.000
_cell.length_c   1.000
_cell.angle_alpha   90.00
_cell.angle_beta   90.00
_cell.angle_gamma   90.00
#
_symmetry.space_group_name_H-M   'P 1'
#
loop_
_entity.id
_entity.type
_entity.pdbx_description
1 polymer ?
#
loop_
_entity_poly.entity_id
_entity_poly.type
_entity_poly.pdbx_seq_one_letter_code
_entity_poly.pdbx_strand_id
1 'polypeptide(L)'
;MRTRSLNAPSPFQQFGPCGRIMKNSAMVMQIQDPASQRLTWYKPPLTVLVIKKKDSQVLLPFVQLVEWLVQEKNMVVWVESAVLEDKLLRDDVRLEEESAKFRLVHEYYTGVRSRFLALREKLVTFKDGRDDLTDRIDFIVCLGGDGTLLYASQLFQQSVPPVMAFYLGSLGFLTPFQCDNFQEQVTNVLEGHAALTLRSRLRCSIHRKGERRRESLQQSSNLLKPFSQRQSHYGELGNPKASNNNCSPSSAQAAPGYSSILVLNEVVINRGPSPYLSNIDIFLDGKYITSVQGDGLIVSTPTGSTAYAAAAGASMIHPSVPAILVTPICPHSLSFRPIVVPAGVELKISISPDSRNTSRVSFDGRNDQELNHGDFLRVTTSIYPVPSICAQDQISDWFDSLAEGLHWNVRKRQKCLDELSDLTASGSEDTLDEFENLKIHDA
;
A
#
# COMPACT_ATOMS: atom_id res chain seq x y z
N MET A 1 30.22 17.20 -5.62
CA MET A 1 29.85 16.06 -4.75
C MET A 1 28.36 15.82 -4.91
N ARG A 2 27.92 14.60 -5.23
CA ARG A 2 26.50 14.29 -5.42
C ARG A 2 25.88 14.04 -4.04
N THR A 3 25.00 14.91 -3.57
CA THR A 3 24.31 14.73 -2.29
C THR A 3 23.17 13.72 -2.50
N ARG A 4 23.44 12.43 -2.28
CA ARG A 4 22.43 11.39 -2.03
C ARG A 4 21.40 11.13 -3.14
N SER A 5 21.81 11.11 -4.41
CA SER A 5 20.90 10.73 -5.49
C SER A 5 20.60 9.23 -5.45
N LEU A 6 19.32 8.83 -5.42
CA LEU A 6 18.92 7.42 -5.57
C LEU A 6 18.99 6.95 -7.02
N ASN A 7 19.03 7.90 -7.97
CA ASN A 7 19.24 7.59 -9.37
C ASN A 7 20.72 7.30 -9.66
N ALA A 8 20.98 6.29 -10.50
CA ALA A 8 22.31 6.00 -11.00
C ALA A 8 22.96 7.25 -11.65
N PRO A 9 24.30 7.32 -11.71
CA PRO A 9 24.98 8.35 -12.49
C PRO A 9 24.48 8.33 -13.93
N SER A 10 24.28 9.50 -14.53
CA SER A 10 23.95 9.57 -15.94
C SER A 10 25.07 8.89 -16.74
N PRO A 11 24.75 7.94 -17.63
CA PRO A 11 25.79 7.22 -18.36
C PRO A 11 26.58 8.19 -19.23
N PHE A 12 27.88 7.92 -19.39
CA PHE A 12 28.69 8.63 -20.37
C PHE A 12 28.11 8.37 -21.76
N GLN A 13 27.74 9.43 -22.46
CA GLN A 13 26.91 9.34 -23.66
C GLN A 13 27.72 9.16 -24.94
N GLN A 14 29.05 9.07 -24.85
CA GLN A 14 29.93 8.82 -25.99
C GLN A 14 30.53 7.42 -25.87
N PHE A 15 30.47 6.66 -26.95
CA PHE A 15 30.90 5.27 -27.01
C PHE A 15 32.08 5.16 -27.96
N GLY A 16 33.29 5.15 -27.40
CA GLY A 16 34.53 5.15 -28.17
C GLY A 16 34.69 6.39 -29.05
N PRO A 17 35.47 6.31 -30.14
CA PRO A 17 35.81 7.48 -30.95
C PRO A 17 34.65 8.01 -31.80
N CYS A 18 33.68 7.16 -32.16
CA CYS A 18 32.65 7.50 -33.16
C CYS A 18 31.20 7.35 -32.68
N GLY A 19 30.95 6.63 -31.58
CA GLY A 19 29.60 6.37 -31.09
C GLY A 19 29.10 7.42 -30.12
N ARG A 20 27.80 7.72 -30.12
CA ARG A 20 27.14 8.51 -29.07
C ARG A 20 25.65 8.21 -28.96
N ILE A 21 25.07 8.42 -27.78
CA ILE A 21 23.62 8.50 -27.60
C ILE A 21 23.11 9.75 -28.32
N MET A 22 22.06 9.58 -29.12
CA MET A 22 21.37 10.69 -29.78
C MET A 22 20.69 11.54 -28.70
N LYS A 23 21.05 12.83 -28.62
CA LYS A 23 20.40 13.79 -27.73
C LYS A 23 19.18 14.36 -28.44
N ASN A 24 18.04 13.70 -28.32
CA ASN A 24 16.76 14.28 -28.72
C ASN A 24 16.06 14.80 -27.47
N SER A 25 15.86 16.12 -27.36
CA SER A 25 15.21 16.75 -26.21
C SER A 25 13.78 16.20 -25.99
N ALA A 26 13.10 15.76 -27.04
CA ALA A 26 11.78 15.13 -26.95
C ALA A 26 11.80 13.71 -26.35
N MET A 27 12.98 13.07 -26.24
CA MET A 27 13.15 11.72 -25.68
C MET A 27 13.73 11.74 -24.26
N VAL A 28 14.05 12.91 -23.71
CA VAL A 28 14.59 13.02 -22.34
C VAL A 28 13.43 13.12 -21.36
N MET A 29 13.25 12.08 -20.54
CA MET A 29 12.35 12.13 -19.38
C MET A 29 13.03 12.85 -18.22
N GLN A 30 12.37 13.88 -17.67
CA GLN A 30 12.79 14.51 -16.42
C GLN A 30 12.05 13.82 -15.26
N ILE A 31 12.81 13.12 -14.42
CA ILE A 31 12.29 12.41 -13.24
C ILE A 31 12.92 13.06 -12.02
N GLN A 32 12.09 13.50 -11.07
CA GLN A 32 12.57 14.03 -9.79
C GLN A 32 13.31 12.92 -9.04
N ASP A 33 14.45 13.27 -8.43
CA ASP A 33 15.19 12.31 -7.60
C ASP A 33 14.34 11.87 -6.42
N PRO A 34 14.08 10.56 -6.24
CA PRO A 34 13.31 10.09 -5.10
C PRO A 34 13.84 10.64 -3.78
N ALA A 35 15.16 10.64 -3.54
CA ALA A 35 15.74 11.09 -2.27
C ALA A 35 15.50 12.58 -1.95
N SER A 36 15.20 13.39 -2.97
CA SER A 36 14.96 14.83 -2.84
C SER A 36 13.50 15.19 -2.56
N GLN A 37 12.60 14.20 -2.53
CA GLN A 37 11.17 14.45 -2.34
C GLN A 37 10.90 14.93 -0.91
N ARG A 38 10.19 16.07 -0.84
CA ARG A 38 9.79 16.73 0.40
C ARG A 38 8.32 17.13 0.29
N LEU A 39 7.62 17.02 1.41
CA LEU A 39 6.25 17.50 1.53
C LEU A 39 6.24 19.02 1.47
N THR A 40 5.23 19.62 0.85
CA THR A 40 4.99 21.06 0.92
C THR A 40 3.49 21.29 0.89
N TRP A 41 3.02 22.09 1.85
CA TRP A 41 1.61 22.46 1.96
C TRP A 41 1.36 23.76 1.20
N TYR A 42 0.57 23.71 0.12
CA TYR A 42 0.15 24.94 -0.58
C TYR A 42 -0.83 25.77 0.27
N LYS A 43 -1.56 25.10 1.15
CA LYS A 43 -2.43 25.67 2.17
C LYS A 43 -2.25 24.86 3.46
N PRO A 44 -2.32 25.49 4.64
CA PRO A 44 -2.29 24.76 5.90
C PRO A 44 -3.37 23.67 5.92
N PRO A 45 -3.04 22.41 6.24
CA PRO A 45 -4.04 21.35 6.33
C PRO A 45 -4.98 21.60 7.50
N LEU A 46 -6.28 21.42 7.29
CA LEU A 46 -7.33 21.64 8.29
C LEU A 46 -8.08 20.36 8.64
N THR A 47 -8.17 19.43 7.69
CA THR A 47 -8.87 18.15 7.88
C THR A 47 -7.89 16.99 7.96
N VAL A 48 -8.09 16.12 8.96
CA VAL A 48 -7.25 14.95 9.17
C VAL A 48 -8.10 13.70 9.31
N LEU A 49 -7.78 12.67 8.53
CA LEU A 49 -8.35 11.35 8.68
C LEU A 49 -7.47 10.52 9.63
N VAL A 50 -8.04 10.05 10.72
CA VAL A 50 -7.35 9.17 11.67
C VAL A 50 -7.84 7.73 11.50
N ILE A 51 -6.94 6.85 11.08
CA ILE A 51 -7.19 5.43 10.90
C ILE A 51 -6.51 4.67 12.04
N LYS A 52 -7.27 3.85 12.77
CA LYS A 52 -6.72 3.01 13.84
C LYS A 52 -6.87 1.52 13.54
N LYS A 53 -5.90 0.70 13.97
CA LYS A 53 -6.08 -0.76 14.05
C LYS A 53 -7.18 -1.09 15.07
N LYS A 54 -7.95 -2.15 14.81
CA LYS A 54 -8.97 -2.69 15.73
C LYS A 54 -8.30 -3.47 16.87
N ASP A 55 -7.59 -2.76 17.73
CA ASP A 55 -6.80 -3.31 18.84
C ASP A 55 -6.93 -2.39 20.06
N SER A 56 -7.01 -2.96 21.26
CA SER A 56 -7.21 -2.21 22.50
C SER A 56 -6.00 -1.38 22.88
N GLN A 57 -4.79 -1.84 22.55
CA GLN A 57 -3.54 -1.12 22.82
C GLN A 57 -3.45 0.22 22.09
N VAL A 58 -4.21 0.38 21.00
CA VAL A 58 -4.21 1.59 20.17
C VAL A 58 -5.16 2.66 20.70
N LEU A 59 -6.08 2.31 21.62
CA LEU A 59 -7.13 3.22 22.05
C LEU A 59 -6.62 4.45 22.80
N LEU A 60 -5.68 4.26 23.74
CA LEU A 60 -5.13 5.39 24.49
C LEU A 60 -4.37 6.37 23.57
N PRO A 61 -3.40 5.92 22.75
CA PRO A 61 -2.75 6.78 21.77
C PRO A 61 -3.73 7.46 20.81
N PHE A 62 -4.77 6.74 20.36
CA PHE A 62 -5.81 7.28 19.50
C PHE A 62 -6.56 8.44 20.15
N VAL A 63 -7.05 8.27 21.40
CA VAL A 63 -7.79 9.34 22.09
C VAL A 63 -6.88 10.54 22.38
N GLN A 64 -5.62 10.31 22.79
CA GLN A 64 -4.65 11.38 23.01
C GLN A 64 -4.38 12.19 21.73
N LEU A 65 -4.15 11.50 20.60
CA LEU A 65 -3.92 12.14 19.31
C LEU A 65 -5.15 12.95 18.88
N VAL A 66 -6.34 12.35 18.91
CA VAL A 66 -7.58 13.00 18.47
C VAL A 66 -7.90 14.21 19.35
N GLU A 67 -7.71 14.10 20.67
CA GLU A 67 -7.91 15.22 21.59
C GLU A 67 -7.00 16.38 21.24
N TRP A 68 -5.71 16.11 21.05
CA TRP A 68 -4.71 17.11 20.72
C TRP A 68 -4.98 17.78 19.36
N LEU A 69 -5.35 17.01 18.33
CA LEU A 69 -5.71 17.53 17.01
C LEU A 69 -6.93 18.47 17.07
N VAL A 70 -7.95 18.10 17.84
CA VAL A 70 -9.18 18.90 17.99
C VAL A 70 -8.95 20.14 18.84
N GLN A 71 -8.31 20.00 20.01
CA GLN A 71 -8.24 21.06 21.01
C GLN A 71 -7.05 22.00 20.80
N GLU A 72 -5.88 21.47 20.47
CA GLU A 72 -4.65 22.29 20.34
C GLU A 72 -4.41 22.73 18.89
N LYS A 73 -4.63 21.84 17.92
CA LYS A 73 -4.41 22.15 16.49
C LYS A 73 -5.65 22.69 15.78
N ASN A 74 -6.83 22.69 16.44
CA ASN A 74 -8.10 23.17 15.88
C ASN A 74 -8.44 22.52 14.52
N MET A 75 -8.12 21.24 14.36
CA MET A 75 -8.36 20.48 13.13
C MET A 75 -9.71 19.76 13.16
N VAL A 76 -10.29 19.57 11.98
CA VAL A 76 -11.47 18.73 11.79
C VAL A 76 -11.01 17.27 11.64
N VAL A 77 -11.32 16.45 12.65
CA VAL A 77 -10.89 15.05 12.68
C VAL A 77 -11.98 14.15 12.11
N TRP A 78 -11.62 13.38 11.08
CA TRP A 78 -12.44 12.35 10.46
C TRP A 78 -12.05 10.96 10.96
N VAL A 79 -13.06 10.12 11.24
CA VAL A 79 -12.89 8.72 11.65
C VAL A 79 -13.96 7.83 11.02
N GLU A 80 -13.71 6.53 10.87
CA GLU A 80 -14.73 5.59 10.43
C GLU A 80 -15.86 5.50 11.48
N SER A 81 -17.13 5.46 11.07
CA SER A 81 -18.26 5.38 12.00
C SER A 81 -18.15 4.19 12.98
N ALA A 82 -17.54 3.08 12.55
CA ALA A 82 -17.30 1.90 13.39
C ALA A 82 -16.43 2.19 14.62
N VAL A 83 -15.63 3.27 14.61
CA VAL A 83 -14.84 3.70 15.78
C VAL A 83 -15.75 4.17 16.92
N LEU A 84 -16.88 4.79 16.61
CA LEU A 84 -17.85 5.25 17.61
C LEU A 84 -18.67 4.09 18.18
N GLU A 85 -18.69 2.96 17.48
CA GLU A 85 -19.38 1.73 17.88
C GLU A 85 -18.47 0.81 18.71
N ASP A 86 -17.21 1.18 18.95
CA ASP A 86 -16.24 0.42 19.71
C ASP A 86 -16.71 0.21 21.16
N LYS A 87 -16.81 -1.07 21.57
CA LYS A 87 -17.33 -1.47 22.88
C LYS A 87 -16.57 -0.84 24.03
N LEU A 88 -15.27 -0.59 23.87
CA LEU A 88 -14.44 -0.01 24.92
C LEU A 88 -14.59 1.53 25.05
N LEU A 89 -15.24 2.17 24.07
CA LEU A 89 -15.46 3.62 24.03
C LEU A 89 -16.93 4.02 24.26
N ARG A 90 -17.84 3.04 24.25
CA ARG A 90 -19.29 3.24 24.35
C ARG A 90 -19.78 3.44 25.79
N ASP A 91 -20.89 4.17 25.92
CA ASP A 91 -21.47 4.49 27.22
C ASP A 91 -22.31 3.37 27.84
N ASP A 92 -22.84 2.50 26.99
CA ASP A 92 -24.00 1.65 27.22
C ASP A 92 -23.67 0.17 27.48
N VAL A 93 -22.42 -0.14 27.83
CA VAL A 93 -22.04 -1.52 28.19
C VAL A 93 -22.52 -1.83 29.60
N ARG A 94 -23.48 -2.75 29.72
CA ARG A 94 -23.86 -3.39 30.99
C ARG A 94 -22.71 -4.28 31.47
N LEU A 95 -21.80 -3.69 32.25
CA LEU A 95 -20.63 -4.37 32.83
C LEU A 95 -20.99 -5.61 33.67
N GLU A 96 -22.24 -5.72 34.13
CA GLU A 96 -22.75 -6.82 34.95
C GLU A 96 -22.89 -8.15 34.18
N GLU A 97 -23.06 -8.12 32.87
CA GLU A 97 -23.22 -9.32 32.02
C GLU A 97 -21.91 -9.76 31.33
N GLU A 98 -20.82 -9.02 31.55
CA GLU A 98 -19.54 -9.20 30.86
C GLU A 98 -18.51 -9.95 31.73
N SER A 99 -17.58 -10.64 31.06
CA SER A 99 -16.54 -11.43 31.74
C SER A 99 -15.70 -10.60 32.73
N ALA A 100 -15.20 -11.22 33.81
CA ALA A 100 -14.33 -10.54 34.78
C ALA A 100 -13.09 -9.87 34.13
N LYS A 101 -12.54 -10.51 33.08
CA LYS A 101 -11.45 -9.96 32.27
C LYS A 101 -11.83 -8.68 31.53
N PHE A 102 -13.06 -8.61 31.00
CA PHE A 102 -13.56 -7.40 30.33
C PHE A 102 -13.74 -6.24 31.31
N ARG A 103 -14.23 -6.50 32.53
CA ARG A 103 -14.38 -5.47 33.58
C ARG A 103 -13.04 -4.85 34.00
N LEU A 104 -12.01 -5.66 34.20
CA LEU A 104 -10.67 -5.20 34.61
C LEU A 104 -10.02 -4.33 33.51
N VAL A 105 -10.16 -4.73 32.25
CA VAL A 105 -9.74 -3.93 31.10
C VAL A 105 -10.55 -2.64 31.00
N HIS A 106 -11.86 -2.70 31.18
CA HIS A 106 -12.74 -1.54 31.09
C HIS A 106 -12.44 -0.51 32.19
N GLU A 107 -12.13 -0.94 33.41
CA GLU A 107 -11.74 -0.06 34.52
C GLU A 107 -10.46 0.73 34.18
N TYR A 108 -9.45 0.05 33.62
CA TYR A 108 -8.20 0.68 33.16
C TYR A 108 -8.44 1.79 32.13
N TYR A 109 -9.44 1.64 31.25
CA TYR A 109 -9.77 2.63 30.20
C TYR A 109 -10.83 3.65 30.60
N THR A 110 -11.30 3.69 31.85
CA THR A 110 -12.38 4.60 32.28
C THR A 110 -12.04 6.07 31.99
N GLY A 111 -10.81 6.51 32.29
CA GLY A 111 -10.37 7.87 31.99
C GLY A 111 -10.27 8.16 30.48
N VAL A 112 -9.90 7.16 29.69
CA VAL A 112 -9.80 7.26 28.22
C VAL A 112 -11.20 7.40 27.60
N ARG A 113 -12.17 6.63 28.09
CA ARG A 113 -13.57 6.70 27.66
C ARG A 113 -14.17 8.08 27.93
N SER A 114 -14.02 8.61 29.15
CA SER A 114 -14.56 9.95 29.49
C SER A 114 -14.01 11.05 28.57
N ARG A 115 -12.72 10.99 28.24
CA ARG A 115 -12.09 11.92 27.28
C ARG A 115 -12.66 11.76 25.86
N PHE A 116 -12.81 10.52 25.39
CA PHE A 116 -13.37 10.26 24.06
C PHE A 116 -14.82 10.74 23.93
N LEU A 117 -15.66 10.52 24.94
CA LEU A 117 -17.06 10.95 24.94
C LEU A 117 -17.19 12.47 24.84
N ALA A 118 -16.30 13.23 25.49
CA ALA A 118 -16.24 14.68 25.38
C ALA A 118 -15.84 15.16 23.96
N LEU A 119 -15.18 14.31 23.17
CA LEU A 119 -14.75 14.59 21.81
C LEU A 119 -15.75 14.10 20.76
N ARG A 120 -16.58 13.11 21.08
CA ARG A 120 -17.46 12.39 20.14
C ARG A 120 -18.26 13.31 19.21
N GLU A 121 -18.90 14.34 19.77
CA GLU A 121 -19.73 15.29 19.02
C GLU A 121 -18.91 16.25 18.12
N LYS A 122 -17.59 16.31 18.32
CA LYS A 122 -16.66 17.11 17.51
C LYS A 122 -16.04 16.32 16.36
N LEU A 123 -16.21 15.00 16.32
CA LEU A 123 -15.66 14.14 15.28
C LEU A 123 -16.60 14.06 14.08
N VAL A 124 -16.02 14.08 12.88
CA VAL A 124 -16.75 13.79 11.65
C VAL A 124 -16.60 12.30 11.35
N THR A 125 -17.69 11.64 10.95
CA THR A 125 -17.67 10.22 10.64
C THR A 125 -18.02 9.93 9.20
N PHE A 126 -17.48 8.83 8.69
CA PHE A 126 -17.80 8.31 7.35
C PHE A 126 -18.02 6.79 7.41
N LYS A 127 -18.73 6.27 6.40
CA LYS A 127 -18.95 4.84 6.17
C LYS A 127 -18.28 4.42 4.87
N ASP A 128 -17.37 3.46 4.97
CA ASP A 128 -16.71 2.84 3.81
C ASP A 128 -17.76 2.29 2.81
N GLY A 129 -17.47 2.48 1.52
CA GLY A 129 -18.36 2.11 0.41
C GLY A 129 -19.61 2.97 0.24
N ARG A 130 -19.86 3.96 1.11
CA ARG A 130 -21.05 4.82 1.05
C ARG A 130 -20.70 6.30 0.91
N ASP A 131 -19.73 6.76 1.69
CA ASP A 131 -19.31 8.17 1.70
C ASP A 131 -18.02 8.34 0.87
N ASP A 132 -17.96 9.44 0.11
CA ASP A 132 -16.78 9.81 -0.66
C ASP A 132 -15.91 10.80 0.13
N LEU A 133 -14.67 10.39 0.41
CA LEU A 133 -13.67 11.18 1.12
C LEU A 133 -12.79 12.03 0.19
N THR A 134 -12.94 11.87 -1.13
CA THR A 134 -12.17 12.62 -2.13
C THR A 134 -12.35 14.12 -1.90
N ASP A 135 -11.24 14.86 -1.91
CA ASP A 135 -11.17 16.31 -1.67
C ASP A 135 -11.69 16.80 -0.29
N ARG A 136 -11.95 15.88 0.66
CA ARG A 136 -12.36 16.25 2.03
C ARG A 136 -11.25 16.14 3.06
N ILE A 137 -10.20 15.38 2.75
CA ILE A 137 -9.12 15.03 3.67
C ILE A 137 -7.81 15.65 3.16
N ASP A 138 -7.18 16.49 3.99
CA ASP A 138 -5.90 17.11 3.66
C ASP A 138 -4.71 16.24 4.11
N PHE A 139 -4.88 15.49 5.21
CA PHE A 139 -3.81 14.74 5.88
C PHE A 139 -4.34 13.42 6.46
N ILE A 140 -3.55 12.35 6.45
CA ILE A 140 -3.93 11.05 7.02
C ILE A 140 -2.94 10.66 8.11
N VAL A 141 -3.46 10.27 9.28
CA VAL A 141 -2.68 9.66 10.35
C VAL A 141 -3.14 8.21 10.57
N CYS A 142 -2.22 7.27 10.47
CA CYS A 142 -2.45 5.86 10.74
C CYS A 142 -1.85 5.47 12.09
N LEU A 143 -2.61 4.76 12.92
CA LEU A 143 -2.19 4.21 14.22
C LEU A 143 -2.32 2.68 14.20
N GLY A 144 -1.20 1.97 14.07
CA GLY A 144 -1.17 0.50 14.05
C GLY A 144 -0.09 -0.05 13.12
N GLY A 145 -0.33 -1.22 12.52
CA GLY A 145 0.62 -1.82 11.57
C GLY A 145 0.31 -1.48 10.11
N ASP A 146 1.04 -2.14 9.20
CA ASP A 146 0.96 -1.97 7.74
C ASP A 146 -0.47 -2.02 7.17
N GLY A 147 -1.35 -2.83 7.77
CA GLY A 147 -2.76 -2.94 7.35
C GLY A 147 -3.56 -1.63 7.42
N THR A 148 -3.15 -0.67 8.26
CA THR A 148 -3.77 0.66 8.35
C THR A 148 -3.47 1.49 7.09
N LEU A 149 -2.24 1.43 6.57
CA LEU A 149 -1.86 2.11 5.35
C LEU A 149 -2.48 1.45 4.11
N LEU A 150 -2.61 0.10 4.10
CA LEU A 150 -3.39 -0.59 3.06
C LEU A 150 -4.86 -0.15 3.04
N TYR A 151 -5.45 0.08 4.21
CA TYR A 151 -6.81 0.62 4.30
C TYR A 151 -6.88 2.06 3.78
N ALA A 152 -5.90 2.93 4.09
CA ALA A 152 -5.81 4.26 3.49
C ALA A 152 -5.74 4.19 1.96
N SER A 153 -4.88 3.33 1.40
CA SER A 153 -4.79 3.14 -0.07
C SER A 153 -6.11 2.70 -0.69
N GLN A 154 -6.88 1.85 0.00
CA GLN A 154 -8.20 1.41 -0.44
C GLN A 154 -9.20 2.56 -0.52
N LEU A 155 -9.28 3.39 0.53
CA LEU A 155 -10.22 4.51 0.60
C LEU A 155 -10.00 5.54 -0.52
N PHE A 156 -8.75 5.73 -0.95
CA PHE A 156 -8.38 6.72 -1.97
C PHE A 156 -7.96 6.08 -3.28
N GLN A 157 -8.92 5.72 -4.15
CA GLN A 157 -8.67 5.14 -5.48
C GLN A 157 -8.19 6.16 -6.54
N GLN A 158 -7.84 7.39 -6.13
CA GLN A 158 -7.23 8.43 -6.95
C GLN A 158 -6.04 9.06 -6.19
N SER A 159 -5.89 10.39 -6.23
CA SER A 159 -4.88 11.10 -5.42
C SER A 159 -5.06 10.76 -3.93
N VAL A 160 -3.95 10.50 -3.24
CA VAL A 160 -3.95 10.13 -1.82
C VAL A 160 -3.31 11.29 -1.04
N PRO A 161 -3.97 11.79 0.02
CA PRO A 161 -3.35 12.75 0.92
C PRO A 161 -2.06 12.19 1.57
N PRO A 162 -1.11 13.05 2.00
CA PRO A 162 0.08 12.62 2.74
C PRO A 162 -0.28 11.74 3.95
N VAL A 163 0.39 10.59 4.06
CA VAL A 163 0.13 9.58 5.10
C VAL A 163 1.27 9.56 6.10
N MET A 164 0.97 9.88 7.36
CA MET A 164 1.87 9.68 8.49
C MET A 164 1.43 8.43 9.26
N ALA A 165 2.32 7.47 9.44
CA ALA A 165 1.95 6.15 9.96
C ALA A 165 2.79 5.78 11.18
N PHE A 166 2.11 5.66 12.32
CA PHE A 166 2.67 5.28 13.60
C PHE A 166 2.51 3.79 13.85
N TYR A 167 3.60 3.12 14.22
CA TYR A 167 3.52 1.75 14.70
C TYR A 167 3.22 1.70 16.19
N LEU A 168 2.43 0.68 16.55
CA LEU A 168 2.06 0.36 17.93
C LEU A 168 2.28 -1.14 18.09
N GLY A 169 3.36 -1.51 18.77
CA GLY A 169 3.87 -2.89 18.86
C GLY A 169 5.14 -3.10 18.03
N SER A 170 5.20 -4.19 17.26
CA SER A 170 6.34 -4.49 16.37
C SER A 170 6.40 -3.50 15.20
N LEU A 171 7.63 -3.06 14.84
CA LEU A 171 7.85 -2.22 13.67
C LEU A 171 7.38 -2.93 12.39
N GLY A 172 6.56 -2.25 11.59
CA GLY A 172 6.14 -2.66 10.25
C GLY A 172 6.93 -1.94 9.15
N PHE A 173 6.79 -2.38 7.90
CA PHE A 173 7.51 -1.78 6.75
C PHE A 173 6.92 -0.46 6.26
N LEU A 174 5.68 -0.15 6.67
CA LEU A 174 4.92 1.01 6.20
C LEU A 174 4.70 2.07 7.28
N THR A 175 5.08 1.78 8.52
CA THR A 175 4.80 2.59 9.73
C THR A 175 6.09 3.00 10.42
N PRO A 176 6.80 4.05 9.96
CA PRO A 176 8.14 4.38 10.46
C PRO A 176 8.16 5.15 11.78
N PHE A 177 7.01 5.70 12.23
CA PHE A 177 6.97 6.55 13.42
C PHE A 177 6.62 5.77 14.69
N GLN A 178 7.41 5.98 15.75
CA GLN A 178 6.98 5.63 17.11
C GLN A 178 5.94 6.62 17.59
N CYS A 179 4.89 6.13 18.27
CA CYS A 179 3.84 6.99 18.78
C CYS A 179 4.26 7.83 20.01
N ASP A 180 5.46 7.58 20.54
CA ASP A 180 6.06 8.40 21.59
C ASP A 180 6.38 9.79 21.03
N ASN A 181 5.99 10.84 21.78
CA ASN A 181 6.19 12.24 21.37
C ASN A 181 5.54 12.59 20.01
N PHE A 182 4.36 12.02 19.72
CA PHE A 182 3.65 12.29 18.46
C PHE A 182 3.37 13.78 18.22
N GLN A 183 3.22 14.60 19.27
CA GLN A 183 2.89 16.03 19.14
C GLN A 183 3.96 16.81 18.38
N GLU A 184 5.24 16.57 18.70
CA GLU A 184 6.37 17.19 18.01
C GLU A 184 6.45 16.70 16.56
N GLN A 185 6.37 15.38 16.38
CA GLN A 185 6.48 14.75 15.06
C GLN A 185 5.36 15.22 14.11
N VAL A 186 4.11 15.25 14.57
CA VAL A 186 2.98 15.74 13.78
C VAL A 186 3.13 17.23 13.50
N THR A 187 3.58 18.04 14.47
CA THR A 187 3.82 19.48 14.26
C THR A 187 4.85 19.72 13.14
N ASN A 188 5.97 19.01 13.14
CA ASN A 188 7.01 19.11 12.11
C ASN A 188 6.47 18.77 10.70
N VAL A 189 5.54 17.80 10.62
CA VAL A 189 4.87 17.44 9.36
C VAL A 189 3.93 18.55 8.90
N LEU A 190 3.11 19.09 9.80
CA LEU A 190 2.15 20.17 9.49
C LEU A 190 2.86 21.46 9.03
N GLU A 191 4.08 21.71 9.48
CA GLU A 191 4.91 22.84 9.05
C GLU A 191 5.57 22.64 7.67
N GLY A 192 5.54 21.42 7.12
CA GLY A 192 5.89 21.14 5.72
C GLY A 192 7.38 20.85 5.46
N HIS A 193 8.11 20.30 6.44
CA HIS A 193 9.54 19.97 6.29
C HIS A 193 9.84 18.47 6.17
N ALA A 194 8.82 17.63 6.04
CA ALA A 194 9.00 16.18 6.08
C ALA A 194 9.47 15.57 4.76
N ALA A 195 10.33 14.56 4.84
CA ALA A 195 10.68 13.70 3.72
C ALA A 195 9.50 12.80 3.33
N LEU A 196 9.37 12.52 2.04
CA LEU A 196 8.31 11.66 1.50
C LEU A 196 8.91 10.49 0.75
N THR A 197 8.34 9.31 0.89
CA THR A 197 8.49 8.18 -0.03
C THR A 197 7.21 8.05 -0.86
N LEU A 198 7.30 8.26 -2.17
CA LEU A 198 6.18 8.00 -3.08
C LEU A 198 6.10 6.50 -3.41
N ARG A 199 5.24 5.78 -2.70
CA ARG A 199 5.05 4.34 -2.92
C ARG A 199 4.17 4.10 -4.13
N SER A 200 4.72 3.51 -5.19
CA SER A 200 3.97 3.18 -6.40
C SER A 200 2.80 2.25 -6.11
N ARG A 201 1.71 2.39 -6.87
CA ARG A 201 0.57 1.45 -6.87
C ARG A 201 0.46 0.76 -8.22
N LEU A 202 -0.11 -0.43 -8.27
CA LEU A 202 -0.56 -1.02 -9.53
C LEU A 202 -1.99 -0.57 -9.82
N ARG A 203 -2.29 -0.31 -11.09
CA ARG A 203 -3.64 -0.17 -11.62
C ARG A 203 -4.03 -1.50 -12.26
N CYS A 204 -5.09 -2.09 -11.75
CA CYS A 204 -5.61 -3.38 -12.16
C CYS A 204 -7.00 -3.22 -12.77
N SER A 205 -7.22 -3.72 -14.00
CA SER A 205 -8.55 -3.77 -14.62
C SER A 205 -8.88 -5.18 -15.08
N ILE A 206 -10.03 -5.69 -14.67
CA ILE A 206 -10.55 -6.98 -15.15
C ILE A 206 -11.39 -6.70 -16.40
N HIS A 207 -11.06 -7.37 -17.49
CA HIS A 207 -11.78 -7.29 -18.75
C HIS A 207 -12.53 -8.59 -18.97
N ARG A 208 -13.86 -8.54 -18.91
CA ARG A 208 -14.71 -9.72 -19.05
C ARG A 208 -14.95 -10.07 -20.52
N LYS A 209 -15.03 -11.36 -20.85
CA LYS A 209 -15.28 -11.84 -22.22
C LYS A 209 -16.54 -11.23 -22.84
N GLY A 210 -17.60 -11.03 -22.05
CA GLY A 210 -18.91 -10.52 -22.50
C GLY A 210 -18.90 -9.05 -22.93
N GLU A 211 -18.04 -8.22 -22.33
CA GLU A 211 -17.98 -6.77 -22.59
C GLU A 211 -17.34 -6.47 -23.94
N ARG A 212 -16.30 -7.22 -24.32
CA ARG A 212 -15.64 -7.11 -25.64
C ARG A 212 -16.59 -7.36 -26.81
N ARG A 213 -17.61 -8.22 -26.64
CA ARG A 213 -18.60 -8.48 -27.69
C ARG A 213 -19.49 -7.26 -27.92
N ARG A 214 -19.83 -6.51 -26.86
CA ARG A 214 -20.60 -5.27 -26.98
C ARG A 214 -19.78 -4.16 -27.65
N GLU A 215 -18.50 -4.02 -27.31
CA GLU A 215 -17.60 -3.01 -27.91
C GLU A 215 -17.36 -3.26 -29.41
N SER A 216 -17.08 -4.51 -29.80
CA SER A 216 -16.92 -4.88 -31.22
C SER A 216 -18.21 -4.71 -32.04
N LEU A 217 -19.38 -4.92 -31.43
CA LEU A 217 -20.70 -4.62 -32.03
C LEU A 217 -20.99 -3.11 -32.12
N GLN A 218 -20.53 -2.31 -31.14
CA GLN A 218 -20.65 -0.84 -31.19
C GLN A 218 -19.67 -0.19 -32.18
N GLN A 219 -18.45 -0.71 -32.32
CA GLN A 219 -17.51 -0.26 -33.35
C GLN A 219 -17.97 -0.63 -34.76
N SER A 220 -18.53 -1.83 -34.95
CA SER A 220 -19.08 -2.26 -36.26
C SER A 220 -20.35 -1.49 -36.66
N SER A 221 -21.23 -1.15 -35.72
CA SER A 221 -22.38 -0.27 -36.01
C SER A 221 -21.98 1.18 -36.33
N ASN A 222 -20.86 1.69 -35.79
CA ASN A 222 -20.31 2.99 -36.17
C ASN A 222 -19.59 3.00 -37.54
N LEU A 223 -19.28 1.82 -38.10
CA LEU A 223 -18.78 1.67 -39.48
C LEU A 223 -19.90 1.67 -40.52
N LEU A 224 -21.16 1.51 -40.12
CA LEU A 224 -22.36 1.51 -40.99
C LEU A 224 -23.05 2.88 -41.09
N LYS A 225 -22.53 3.92 -40.43
CA LYS A 225 -23.07 5.28 -40.54
C LYS A 225 -22.52 5.99 -41.79
N PRO A 226 -23.36 6.65 -42.60
CA PRO A 226 -22.93 7.35 -43.81
C PRO A 226 -21.90 8.44 -43.51
N PHE A 227 -21.01 8.66 -44.49
CA PHE A 227 -19.76 9.44 -44.43
C PHE A 227 -19.89 10.91 -44.01
N SER A 228 -21.09 11.47 -43.90
CA SER A 228 -21.33 12.90 -43.66
C SER A 228 -21.16 13.38 -42.21
N GLN A 229 -20.76 12.51 -41.26
CA GLN A 229 -20.62 12.89 -39.83
C GLN A 229 -19.25 12.57 -39.20
N ARG A 230 -18.21 12.25 -39.98
CA ARG A 230 -16.84 12.13 -39.44
C ARG A 230 -16.11 13.46 -39.51
N GLN A 231 -16.33 14.35 -38.54
CA GLN A 231 -15.40 15.46 -38.27
C GLN A 231 -14.30 14.98 -37.31
N SER A 232 -13.07 15.14 -37.77
CA SER A 232 -11.81 14.90 -37.06
C SER A 232 -11.64 15.90 -35.91
N HIS A 233 -11.54 15.41 -34.68
CA HIS A 233 -11.18 16.23 -33.51
C HIS A 233 -9.66 16.14 -33.28
N TYR A 234 -8.93 17.10 -33.85
CA TYR A 234 -7.55 17.45 -33.47
C TYR A 234 -7.43 18.99 -33.48
N GLY A 235 -6.86 19.54 -32.40
CA GLY A 235 -6.57 20.98 -32.18
C GLY A 235 -7.38 21.56 -31.02
N GLU A 236 -6.90 22.43 -30.14
CA GLU A 236 -5.60 23.09 -29.93
C GLU A 236 -5.71 23.83 -28.57
N LEU A 237 -4.60 24.06 -27.86
CA LEU A 237 -4.55 24.83 -26.60
C LEU A 237 -4.64 26.34 -26.88
N GLY A 238 -5.57 27.06 -26.25
CA GLY A 238 -5.63 28.53 -26.25
C GLY A 238 -6.71 29.11 -25.33
N ASN A 239 -6.30 29.88 -24.33
CA ASN A 239 -7.11 30.46 -23.23
C ASN A 239 -7.64 31.89 -23.60
N PRO A 240 -8.32 32.66 -22.71
CA PRO A 240 -9.73 32.61 -22.31
C PRO A 240 -10.53 33.89 -22.71
N LYS A 241 -11.86 33.80 -22.85
CA LYS A 241 -12.75 34.96 -22.65
C LYS A 241 -14.07 34.56 -21.98
N ALA A 242 -14.47 35.40 -21.03
CA ALA A 242 -15.63 35.28 -20.16
C ALA A 242 -16.97 35.35 -20.91
N SER A 243 -17.91 34.53 -20.46
CA SER A 243 -19.35 34.79 -20.56
C SER A 243 -20.08 33.89 -19.57
N ASN A 244 -20.76 34.52 -18.60
CA ASN A 244 -21.75 33.91 -17.72
C ASN A 244 -22.80 33.14 -18.51
N ASN A 245 -23.14 31.93 -18.07
CA ASN A 245 -24.52 31.54 -17.76
C ASN A 245 -24.58 30.14 -17.12
N ASN A 246 -25.49 30.03 -16.16
CA ASN A 246 -25.77 28.90 -15.28
C ASN A 246 -25.88 27.54 -16.00
N CYS A 247 -25.08 26.56 -15.56
CA CYS A 247 -25.38 25.14 -15.75
C CYS A 247 -24.92 24.33 -14.54
N SER A 248 -25.86 23.56 -14.00
CA SER A 248 -25.75 22.59 -12.90
C SER A 248 -24.61 21.58 -13.12
N PRO A 249 -23.99 21.01 -12.08
CA PRO A 249 -22.87 20.09 -12.24
C PRO A 249 -23.39 18.71 -12.66
N SER A 250 -23.51 18.48 -13.97
CA SER A 250 -23.61 17.14 -14.51
C SER A 250 -22.23 16.48 -14.48
N SER A 251 -22.10 15.48 -13.61
CA SER A 251 -21.13 14.37 -13.65
C SER A 251 -20.18 14.38 -14.86
N ALA A 252 -18.90 14.64 -14.60
CA ALA A 252 -17.83 14.43 -15.58
C ALA A 252 -17.96 13.02 -16.18
N GLN A 253 -18.12 12.97 -17.50
CA GLN A 253 -18.31 11.75 -18.28
C GLN A 253 -17.08 10.85 -18.17
N ALA A 254 -17.16 9.83 -17.31
CA ALA A 254 -16.28 8.67 -17.38
C ALA A 254 -16.69 7.81 -18.59
N ALA A 255 -15.71 7.45 -19.42
CA ALA A 255 -15.89 6.49 -20.52
C ALA A 255 -16.45 5.14 -20.00
N PRO A 256 -17.17 4.37 -20.83
CA PRO A 256 -17.89 3.20 -20.34
C PRO A 256 -16.93 2.07 -19.93
N GLY A 257 -17.03 1.62 -18.68
CA GLY A 257 -17.16 0.18 -18.38
C GLY A 257 -15.98 -0.65 -17.87
N TYR A 258 -14.93 -0.08 -17.26
CA TYR A 258 -13.95 -0.90 -16.50
C TYR A 258 -13.69 -0.30 -15.12
N SER A 259 -14.12 -0.97 -14.05
CA SER A 259 -13.73 -0.59 -12.69
C SER A 259 -12.26 -0.94 -12.48
N SER A 260 -11.37 0.03 -12.64
CA SER A 260 -9.96 -0.13 -12.30
C SER A 260 -9.77 -0.04 -10.79
N ILE A 261 -9.03 -0.96 -10.21
CA ILE A 261 -8.69 -1.00 -8.79
C ILE A 261 -7.20 -0.65 -8.65
N LEU A 262 -6.87 0.23 -7.71
CA LEU A 262 -5.51 0.55 -7.34
C LEU A 262 -5.07 -0.30 -6.14
N VAL A 263 -3.93 -0.96 -6.27
CA VAL A 263 -3.33 -1.79 -5.21
C VAL A 263 -1.96 -1.28 -4.82
N LEU A 264 -1.66 -1.28 -3.52
CA LEU A 264 -0.38 -0.82 -2.99
C LEU A 264 0.65 -1.94 -2.93
N ASN A 265 0.28 -3.12 -2.44
CA ASN A 265 1.20 -4.23 -2.30
C ASN A 265 1.14 -5.12 -3.53
N GLU A 266 0.03 -5.82 -3.75
CA GLU A 266 -0.06 -6.82 -4.79
C GLU A 266 -1.47 -7.11 -5.31
N VAL A 267 -1.50 -7.68 -6.51
CA VAL A 267 -2.61 -8.46 -7.02
C VAL A 267 -2.19 -9.93 -7.07
N VAL A 268 -3.02 -10.79 -6.49
CA VAL A 268 -2.76 -12.23 -6.39
C VAL A 268 -3.77 -12.96 -7.25
N ILE A 269 -3.29 -13.85 -8.12
CA ILE A 269 -4.10 -14.78 -8.89
C ILE A 269 -3.81 -16.17 -8.35
N ASN A 270 -4.81 -16.89 -7.84
CA ASN A 270 -4.61 -18.23 -7.29
C ASN A 270 -5.68 -19.23 -7.76
N ARG A 271 -5.41 -20.53 -7.59
CA ARG A 271 -6.35 -21.61 -7.97
C ARG A 271 -7.62 -21.68 -7.11
N GLY A 272 -7.77 -20.85 -6.08
CA GLY A 272 -8.87 -20.89 -5.13
C GLY A 272 -8.98 -22.26 -4.44
N PRO A 273 -10.20 -22.80 -4.25
CA PRO A 273 -10.41 -24.10 -3.62
C PRO A 273 -10.13 -25.30 -4.57
N SER A 274 -9.78 -25.05 -5.84
CA SER A 274 -9.59 -26.11 -6.83
C SER A 274 -8.43 -27.04 -6.42
N PRO A 275 -8.59 -28.36 -6.48
CA PRO A 275 -7.48 -29.30 -6.26
C PRO A 275 -6.53 -29.36 -7.46
N TYR A 276 -6.92 -28.85 -8.63
CA TYR A 276 -6.09 -28.80 -9.82
C TYR A 276 -5.18 -27.56 -9.82
N LEU A 277 -3.98 -27.70 -10.40
CA LEU A 277 -3.07 -26.58 -10.60
C LEU A 277 -3.72 -25.51 -11.49
N SER A 278 -3.53 -24.24 -11.13
CA SER A 278 -3.88 -23.14 -12.02
C SER A 278 -3.00 -23.18 -13.27
N ASN A 279 -3.53 -22.73 -14.41
CA ASN A 279 -2.78 -22.58 -15.66
C ASN A 279 -3.00 -21.15 -16.17
N ILE A 280 -2.04 -20.26 -15.91
CA ILE A 280 -2.18 -18.82 -16.04
C ILE A 280 -1.20 -18.29 -17.09
N ASP A 281 -1.71 -17.80 -18.22
CA ASP A 281 -0.89 -17.21 -19.27
C ASP A 281 -0.51 -15.76 -18.94
N ILE A 282 0.77 -15.44 -19.10
CA ILE A 282 1.32 -14.09 -18.90
C ILE A 282 1.77 -13.52 -20.24
N PHE A 283 1.35 -12.28 -20.50
CA PHE A 283 1.78 -11.47 -21.63
C PHE A 283 2.38 -10.17 -21.12
N LEU A 284 3.49 -9.73 -21.72
CA LEU A 284 4.14 -8.46 -21.44
C LEU A 284 4.18 -7.64 -22.74
N ASP A 285 3.57 -6.45 -22.72
CA ASP A 285 3.42 -5.56 -23.88
C ASP A 285 2.87 -6.31 -25.13
N GLY A 286 1.88 -7.19 -24.89
CA GLY A 286 1.23 -7.99 -25.92
C GLY A 286 2.00 -9.25 -26.36
N LYS A 287 3.25 -9.43 -25.95
CA LYS A 287 4.04 -10.63 -26.24
C LYS A 287 3.78 -11.73 -25.20
N TYR A 288 3.44 -12.93 -25.66
CA TYR A 288 3.35 -14.11 -24.78
C TYR A 288 4.71 -14.42 -24.17
N ILE A 289 4.74 -14.59 -22.84
CA ILE A 289 5.96 -14.87 -22.09
C ILE A 289 6.01 -16.34 -21.68
N THR A 290 5.02 -16.78 -20.90
CA THR A 290 4.96 -18.15 -20.37
C THR A 290 3.57 -18.43 -19.79
N SER A 291 3.31 -19.69 -19.44
CA SER A 291 2.19 -20.08 -18.59
C SER A 291 2.69 -20.52 -17.21
N VAL A 292 2.03 -20.04 -16.16
CA VAL A 292 2.26 -20.45 -14.77
C VAL A 292 1.41 -21.66 -14.48
N GLN A 293 2.04 -22.78 -14.15
CA GLN A 293 1.40 -23.95 -13.60
C GLN A 293 1.79 -24.08 -12.12
N GLY A 294 0.83 -23.94 -11.22
CA GLY A 294 1.11 -23.87 -9.78
C GLY A 294 -0.10 -23.51 -8.94
N ASP A 295 0.15 -23.09 -7.69
CA ASP A 295 -0.90 -22.54 -6.82
C ASP A 295 -1.39 -21.18 -7.31
N GLY A 296 -0.51 -20.38 -7.93
CA GLY A 296 -0.87 -19.08 -8.45
C GLY A 296 0.30 -18.19 -8.88
N LEU A 297 0.03 -16.89 -8.96
CA LEU A 297 0.91 -15.82 -9.40
C LEU A 297 0.64 -14.56 -8.58
N ILE A 298 1.70 -13.89 -8.13
CA ILE A 298 1.64 -12.58 -7.48
C ILE A 298 2.25 -11.57 -8.44
N VAL A 299 1.56 -10.46 -8.65
CA VAL A 299 2.14 -9.26 -9.24
C VAL A 299 2.16 -8.17 -8.19
N SER A 300 3.35 -7.73 -7.81
CA SER A 300 3.52 -6.79 -6.69
C SER A 300 4.32 -5.54 -7.07
N THR A 301 4.13 -4.50 -6.27
CA THR A 301 4.98 -3.32 -6.28
C THR A 301 6.26 -3.57 -5.47
N PRO A 302 7.27 -2.68 -5.52
CA PRO A 302 8.40 -2.72 -4.61
C PRO A 302 7.97 -2.67 -3.14
N THR A 303 6.87 -1.96 -2.83
CA THR A 303 6.31 -1.93 -1.47
C THR A 303 5.75 -3.31 -1.07
N GLY A 304 5.07 -4.00 -1.97
CA GLY A 304 4.58 -5.37 -1.74
C GLY A 304 5.68 -6.45 -1.75
N SER A 305 6.94 -6.10 -2.05
CA SER A 305 8.05 -7.06 -2.06
C SER A 305 8.37 -7.65 -0.68
N THR A 306 7.97 -6.96 0.40
CA THR A 306 8.11 -7.40 1.80
C THR A 306 6.82 -8.03 2.36
N ALA A 307 5.75 -8.09 1.55
CA ALA A 307 4.46 -8.65 1.91
C ALA A 307 4.35 -10.12 1.43
N TYR A 308 3.24 -10.49 0.77
CA TYR A 308 3.03 -11.89 0.38
C TYR A 308 4.08 -12.38 -0.64
N ALA A 309 4.60 -11.48 -1.47
CA ALA A 309 5.67 -11.79 -2.41
C ALA A 309 6.94 -12.30 -1.72
N ALA A 310 7.30 -11.77 -0.53
CA ALA A 310 8.46 -12.24 0.24
C ALA A 310 8.30 -13.71 0.64
N ALA A 311 7.12 -14.09 1.14
CA ALA A 311 6.81 -15.46 1.52
C ALA A 311 6.84 -16.43 0.32
N ALA A 312 6.52 -15.94 -0.88
CA ALA A 312 6.62 -16.70 -2.13
C ALA A 312 8.05 -16.72 -2.73
N GLY A 313 9.04 -16.15 -2.04
CA GLY A 313 10.45 -16.20 -2.44
C GLY A 313 10.92 -15.03 -3.32
N ALA A 314 10.17 -13.94 -3.39
CA ALA A 314 10.62 -12.71 -4.05
C ALA A 314 11.78 -12.04 -3.29
N SER A 315 12.58 -11.25 -4.02
CA SER A 315 13.57 -10.38 -3.40
C SER A 315 12.90 -9.15 -2.80
N MET A 316 13.43 -8.66 -1.67
CA MET A 316 13.01 -7.38 -1.08
C MET A 316 13.59 -6.22 -1.89
N ILE A 317 12.74 -5.28 -2.28
CA ILE A 317 13.09 -4.17 -3.16
C ILE A 317 12.76 -2.85 -2.45
N HIS A 318 13.71 -1.91 -2.48
CA HIS A 318 13.51 -0.57 -1.93
C HIS A 318 12.35 0.16 -2.65
N PRO A 319 11.44 0.86 -1.94
CA PRO A 319 10.24 1.47 -2.53
C PRO A 319 10.50 2.44 -3.70
N SER A 320 11.66 3.09 -3.71
CA SER A 320 12.06 4.04 -4.77
C SER A 320 12.55 3.38 -6.07
N VAL A 321 12.65 2.05 -6.14
CA VAL A 321 13.03 1.34 -7.38
C VAL A 321 11.82 1.23 -8.31
N PRO A 322 11.83 1.82 -9.53
CA PRO A 322 10.67 1.81 -10.42
C PRO A 322 10.52 0.46 -11.14
N ALA A 323 9.82 -0.48 -10.52
CA ALA A 323 9.63 -1.83 -11.05
C ALA A 323 8.26 -2.44 -10.71
N ILE A 324 7.92 -3.51 -11.43
CA ILE A 324 6.83 -4.43 -11.11
C ILE A 324 7.47 -5.81 -10.89
N LEU A 325 7.07 -6.53 -9.84
CA LEU A 325 7.55 -7.88 -9.56
C LEU A 325 6.51 -8.90 -10.01
N VAL A 326 6.98 -10.00 -10.56
CA VAL A 326 6.14 -11.15 -10.95
C VAL A 326 6.71 -12.39 -10.25
N THR A 327 5.93 -12.93 -9.31
CA THR A 327 6.38 -13.96 -8.37
C THR A 327 5.41 -15.15 -8.42
N PRO A 328 5.84 -16.32 -8.92
CA PRO A 328 4.98 -17.50 -8.93
C PRO A 328 4.75 -18.04 -7.51
N ILE A 329 3.57 -18.61 -7.26
CA ILE A 329 3.24 -19.28 -5.98
C ILE A 329 3.32 -20.79 -6.22
N CYS A 330 4.24 -21.45 -5.52
CA CYS A 330 4.46 -22.90 -5.60
C CYS A 330 4.42 -23.43 -7.05
N PRO A 331 5.25 -22.91 -7.98
CA PRO A 331 5.20 -23.34 -9.38
C PRO A 331 5.64 -24.80 -9.52
N HIS A 332 4.94 -25.55 -10.37
CA HIS A 332 5.32 -26.90 -10.79
C HIS A 332 6.44 -26.85 -11.86
N SER A 333 7.46 -26.04 -11.60
CA SER A 333 8.64 -25.85 -12.43
C SER A 333 9.80 -25.36 -11.57
N LEU A 334 10.93 -26.06 -11.63
CA LEU A 334 12.14 -25.72 -10.87
C LEU A 334 12.85 -24.48 -11.41
N SER A 335 12.57 -24.08 -12.66
CA SER A 335 13.21 -22.95 -13.32
C SER A 335 12.40 -21.66 -13.21
N PHE A 336 11.16 -21.71 -12.71
CA PHE A 336 10.32 -20.52 -12.61
C PHE A 336 10.67 -19.72 -11.35
N ARG A 337 11.62 -18.80 -11.51
CA ARG A 337 12.03 -17.85 -10.47
C ARG A 337 11.25 -16.54 -10.57
N PRO A 338 11.10 -15.79 -9.47
CA PRO A 338 10.55 -14.45 -9.51
C PRO A 338 11.35 -13.55 -10.45
N ILE A 339 10.67 -12.68 -11.19
CA ILE A 339 11.28 -11.71 -12.10
C ILE A 339 10.86 -10.29 -11.73
N VAL A 340 11.71 -9.34 -12.10
CA VAL A 340 11.48 -7.91 -11.92
C VAL A 340 11.46 -7.28 -13.30
N VAL A 341 10.39 -6.57 -13.63
CA VAL A 341 10.20 -5.89 -14.92
C VAL A 341 10.09 -4.37 -14.73
N PRO A 342 10.43 -3.55 -15.74
CA PRO A 342 10.34 -2.09 -15.61
C PRO A 342 8.92 -1.61 -15.31
N ALA A 343 8.76 -0.55 -14.51
CA ALA A 343 7.43 0.00 -14.15
C ALA A 343 6.59 0.50 -15.35
N GLY A 344 7.21 0.73 -16.51
CA GLY A 344 6.52 1.21 -17.70
C GLY A 344 5.81 0.14 -18.52
N VAL A 345 5.98 -1.16 -18.20
CA VAL A 345 5.40 -2.25 -18.98
C VAL A 345 3.93 -2.47 -18.64
N GLU A 346 3.20 -3.05 -19.59
CA GLU A 346 1.87 -3.59 -19.37
C GLU A 346 1.91 -5.11 -19.23
N LEU A 347 1.34 -5.61 -18.13
CA LEU A 347 1.11 -7.03 -17.94
C LEU A 347 -0.35 -7.36 -18.25
N LYS A 348 -0.55 -8.40 -19.06
CA LYS A 348 -1.85 -9.02 -19.29
C LYS A 348 -1.80 -10.47 -18.82
N ILE A 349 -2.74 -10.84 -17.97
CA ILE A 349 -2.81 -12.14 -17.31
C ILE A 349 -4.16 -12.76 -17.62
N SER A 350 -4.19 -13.97 -18.15
CA SER A 350 -5.42 -14.66 -18.50
C SER A 350 -5.38 -16.12 -18.10
N ILE A 351 -6.55 -16.72 -17.87
CA ILE A 351 -6.65 -18.16 -17.68
C ILE A 351 -6.39 -18.84 -19.01
N SER A 352 -5.44 -19.78 -19.02
CA SER A 352 -5.10 -20.53 -20.21
C SER A 352 -6.33 -21.27 -20.75
N PRO A 353 -6.54 -21.35 -22.08
CA PRO A 353 -7.63 -22.13 -22.66
C PRO A 353 -7.61 -23.60 -22.23
N ASP A 354 -6.42 -24.13 -21.93
CA ASP A 354 -6.21 -25.51 -21.50
C ASP A 354 -6.40 -25.71 -19.98
N SER A 355 -6.69 -24.65 -19.23
CA SER A 355 -6.94 -24.77 -17.79
C SER A 355 -8.22 -25.55 -17.53
N ARG A 356 -8.21 -26.38 -16.47
CA ARG A 356 -9.37 -27.20 -16.08
C ARG A 356 -10.31 -26.47 -15.11
N ASN A 357 -9.88 -25.33 -14.59
CA ASN A 357 -10.56 -24.58 -13.55
C ASN A 357 -10.36 -23.08 -13.76
N THR A 358 -11.26 -22.31 -13.16
CA THR A 358 -11.11 -20.87 -13.00
C THR A 358 -10.04 -20.57 -11.96
N SER A 359 -9.60 -19.31 -11.91
CA SER A 359 -8.75 -18.80 -10.82
C SER A 359 -9.45 -17.66 -10.12
N ARG A 360 -9.01 -17.32 -8.92
CA ARG A 360 -9.49 -16.16 -8.17
C ARG A 360 -8.43 -15.07 -8.17
N VAL A 361 -8.87 -13.82 -8.23
CA VAL A 361 -8.02 -12.64 -8.16
C VAL A 361 -8.37 -11.83 -6.92
N SER A 362 -7.37 -11.49 -6.13
CA SER A 362 -7.50 -10.61 -4.97
C SER A 362 -6.54 -9.41 -5.06
N PHE A 363 -6.93 -8.31 -4.43
CA PHE A 363 -6.30 -7.00 -4.51
C PHE A 363 -5.94 -6.55 -3.09
N ASP A 364 -4.64 -6.46 -2.75
CA ASP A 364 -4.15 -6.20 -1.39
C ASP A 364 -4.80 -7.13 -0.33
N GLY A 365 -5.02 -8.40 -0.69
CA GLY A 365 -5.69 -9.39 0.18
C GLY A 365 -7.20 -9.20 0.34
N ARG A 366 -7.84 -8.32 -0.45
CA ARG A 366 -9.27 -8.00 -0.42
C ARG A 366 -9.90 -8.14 -1.80
N ASN A 367 -11.22 -7.89 -1.87
CA ASN A 367 -12.02 -7.83 -3.10
C ASN A 367 -11.81 -9.04 -4.03
N ASP A 368 -11.94 -10.22 -3.46
CA ASP A 368 -11.69 -11.50 -4.11
C ASP A 368 -12.78 -11.81 -5.16
N GLN A 369 -12.36 -11.97 -6.41
CA GLN A 369 -13.23 -12.14 -7.58
C GLN A 369 -12.79 -13.34 -8.40
N GLU A 370 -13.74 -14.05 -9.01
CA GLU A 370 -13.41 -15.14 -9.94
C GLU A 370 -13.00 -14.60 -11.31
N LEU A 371 -11.98 -15.20 -11.92
CA LEU A 371 -11.48 -14.93 -13.28
C LEU A 371 -11.79 -16.15 -14.16
N ASN A 372 -12.70 -15.97 -15.13
CA ASN A 372 -13.18 -17.04 -15.99
C ASN A 372 -12.36 -17.18 -17.28
N HIS A 373 -12.55 -18.29 -17.99
CA HIS A 373 -11.97 -18.47 -19.32
C HIS A 373 -12.38 -17.36 -20.29
N GLY A 374 -11.38 -16.72 -20.90
CA GLY A 374 -11.56 -15.59 -21.80
C GLY A 374 -11.70 -14.25 -21.09
N ASP A 375 -11.68 -14.19 -19.76
CA ASP A 375 -11.41 -12.96 -19.03
C ASP A 375 -9.89 -12.70 -19.00
N PHE A 376 -9.48 -11.45 -18.80
CA PHE A 376 -8.09 -11.14 -18.51
C PHE A 376 -7.98 -9.99 -17.50
N LEU A 377 -6.91 -10.03 -16.73
CA LEU A 377 -6.48 -8.96 -15.86
C LEU A 377 -5.39 -8.16 -16.57
N ARG A 378 -5.56 -6.84 -16.65
CA ARG A 378 -4.53 -5.90 -17.13
C ARG A 378 -3.94 -5.19 -15.92
N VAL A 379 -2.61 -5.18 -15.82
CA VAL A 379 -1.86 -4.57 -14.72
C VAL A 379 -0.83 -3.59 -15.28
N THR A 380 -0.84 -2.37 -14.76
CA THR A 380 0.09 -1.29 -15.12
C THR A 380 0.49 -0.52 -13.86
N THR A 381 1.58 0.23 -13.87
CA THR A 381 1.86 1.16 -12.75
C THR A 381 0.88 2.34 -12.78
N SER A 382 0.29 2.65 -11.63
CA SER A 382 -0.62 3.78 -11.45
C SER A 382 0.12 5.11 -11.47
N ILE A 383 -0.54 6.13 -12.01
CA ILE A 383 -0.08 7.54 -11.92
C ILE A 383 -0.28 8.15 -10.53
N TYR A 384 -1.05 7.48 -9.65
CA TYR A 384 -1.34 7.95 -8.31
C TYR A 384 -0.58 7.10 -7.28
N PRO A 385 0.62 7.48 -6.83
CA PRO A 385 1.32 6.82 -5.73
C PRO A 385 0.67 7.15 -4.37
N VAL A 386 1.08 6.42 -3.32
CA VAL A 386 0.78 6.78 -1.93
C VAL A 386 1.97 7.58 -1.37
N PRO A 387 1.78 8.87 -1.00
CA PRO A 387 2.82 9.66 -0.36
C PRO A 387 2.95 9.28 1.12
N SER A 388 3.91 8.42 1.44
CA SER A 388 4.25 8.07 2.82
C SER A 388 5.27 9.05 3.40
N ILE A 389 4.97 9.64 4.54
CA ILE A 389 5.89 10.51 5.27
C ILE A 389 6.96 9.65 5.93
N CYS A 390 8.21 10.08 5.81
CA CYS A 390 9.36 9.44 6.43
C CYS A 390 9.63 10.03 7.82
N ALA A 391 10.07 9.18 8.75
CA ALA A 391 10.54 9.61 10.07
C ALA A 391 11.90 10.31 9.96
N GLN A 392 12.83 9.74 9.19
CA GLN A 392 14.13 10.36 8.91
C GLN A 392 14.29 10.64 7.41
N ASP A 393 14.42 9.58 6.62
CA ASP A 393 14.54 9.64 5.17
C ASP A 393 14.24 8.27 4.55
N GLN A 394 14.08 8.23 3.22
CA GLN A 394 13.66 7.03 2.50
C GLN A 394 14.57 5.82 2.73
N ILE A 395 15.88 6.05 2.85
CA ILE A 395 16.89 5.00 2.94
C ILE A 395 16.94 4.48 4.37
N SER A 396 17.09 5.40 5.34
CA SER A 396 17.21 5.07 6.76
C SER A 396 15.97 4.31 7.24
N ASP A 397 14.78 4.84 6.99
CA ASP A 397 13.51 4.21 7.41
C ASP A 397 13.35 2.78 6.84
N TRP A 398 13.80 2.54 5.60
CA TRP A 398 13.70 1.22 4.98
C TRP A 398 14.67 0.21 5.58
N PHE A 399 15.93 0.60 5.84
CA PHE A 399 16.91 -0.28 6.46
C PHE A 399 16.60 -0.56 7.93
N ASP A 400 16.10 0.43 8.67
CA ASP A 400 15.64 0.25 10.04
C ASP A 400 14.47 -0.76 10.08
N SER A 401 13.52 -0.63 9.15
CA SER A 401 12.42 -1.59 8.98
C SER A 401 12.90 -3.02 8.67
N LEU A 402 13.94 -3.18 7.85
CA LEU A 402 14.54 -4.50 7.56
C LEU A 402 15.24 -5.09 8.79
N ALA A 403 15.99 -4.26 9.52
CA ALA A 403 16.77 -4.70 10.68
C ALA A 403 15.88 -5.09 11.86
N GLU A 404 14.86 -4.30 12.18
CA GLU A 404 13.98 -4.55 13.32
C GLU A 404 12.81 -5.47 12.96
N GLY A 405 12.22 -5.33 11.77
CA GLY A 405 11.02 -6.08 11.37
C GLY A 405 11.30 -7.52 10.89
N LEU A 406 12.41 -7.75 10.19
CA LEU A 406 12.78 -9.08 9.69
C LEU A 406 14.03 -9.68 10.35
N HIS A 407 14.65 -8.95 11.30
CA HIS A 407 15.96 -9.32 11.86
C HIS A 407 16.94 -9.70 10.75
N TRP A 408 16.93 -8.91 9.68
CA TRP A 408 17.58 -9.28 8.42
C TRP A 408 19.09 -9.51 8.63
N ASN A 409 19.49 -10.77 8.44
CA ASN A 409 20.87 -11.27 8.62
C ASN A 409 21.47 -11.04 10.02
N VAL A 410 20.65 -10.96 11.07
CA VAL A 410 21.14 -11.01 12.45
C VAL A 410 21.73 -12.40 12.71
N ARG A 411 23.06 -12.47 12.91
CA ARG A 411 23.79 -13.70 13.25
C ARG A 411 24.45 -13.56 14.60
N LYS A 412 24.42 -14.61 15.43
CA LYS A 412 25.36 -14.73 16.55
C LYS A 412 26.78 -14.69 15.99
N ARG A 413 27.61 -13.74 16.45
CA ARG A 413 29.03 -13.71 16.06
C ARG A 413 29.65 -15.06 16.43
N GLN A 414 30.33 -15.70 15.48
CA GLN A 414 31.14 -16.87 15.79
C GLN A 414 32.22 -16.45 16.78
N LYS A 415 32.23 -17.07 17.97
CA LYS A 415 33.30 -16.91 18.95
C LYS A 415 34.60 -17.46 18.35
N CYS A 416 35.73 -16.86 18.70
CA CYS A 416 37.04 -17.38 18.32
C CYS A 416 37.23 -18.78 18.95
N LEU A 417 37.89 -19.69 18.25
CA LEU A 417 38.10 -21.07 18.72
C LEU A 417 38.88 -21.12 20.05
N ASP A 418 39.64 -20.07 20.36
CA ASP A 418 40.46 -19.98 21.58
C ASP A 418 39.63 -19.82 22.88
N GLU A 419 38.32 -19.53 22.80
CA GLU A 419 37.43 -19.51 23.97
C GLU A 419 36.88 -20.91 24.34
N LEU A 420 37.15 -21.95 23.53
CA LEU A 420 36.72 -23.33 23.81
C LEU A 420 37.77 -24.16 24.56
N SER A 421 39.02 -23.72 24.64
CA SER A 421 40.03 -24.37 25.49
C SER A 421 39.74 -24.18 26.98
N ASP A 422 39.11 -23.07 27.36
CA ASP A 422 38.75 -22.78 28.75
C ASP A 422 37.53 -23.57 29.25
N LEU A 423 36.74 -24.15 28.33
CA LEU A 423 35.56 -24.97 28.66
C LEU A 423 35.89 -26.45 28.89
N THR A 424 37.15 -26.86 28.73
CA THR A 424 37.59 -28.22 29.12
C THR A 424 38.13 -28.29 30.55
N ALA A 425 38.13 -27.15 31.29
CA ALA A 425 38.67 -27.06 32.64
C ALA A 425 37.68 -26.56 33.73
N SER A 426 36.42 -26.20 33.40
CA SER A 426 35.41 -25.83 34.40
C SER A 426 34.24 -26.82 34.40
N GLY A 427 34.08 -27.52 35.53
CA GLY A 427 33.12 -28.60 35.71
C GLY A 427 31.65 -28.16 35.71
N SER A 428 30.83 -28.99 35.08
CA SER A 428 29.49 -29.45 35.50
C SER A 428 28.66 -28.63 36.52
N GLU A 429 28.27 -27.38 36.25
CA GLU A 429 27.21 -26.70 37.03
C GLU A 429 26.18 -25.85 36.24
N ASP A 430 26.13 -25.88 34.90
CA ASP A 430 25.19 -25.02 34.14
C ASP A 430 23.92 -25.71 33.59
N THR A 431 23.36 -26.72 34.28
CA THR A 431 22.10 -27.38 33.83
C THR A 431 20.98 -27.40 34.87
N LEU A 432 20.97 -26.50 35.86
CA LEU A 432 19.88 -26.44 36.85
C LEU A 432 19.06 -25.14 36.87
N ASP A 433 19.51 -24.05 36.25
CA ASP A 433 18.81 -22.75 36.34
C ASP A 433 17.71 -22.52 35.28
N GLU A 434 17.56 -23.38 34.26
CA GLU A 434 16.50 -23.23 33.24
C GLU A 434 15.20 -23.97 33.57
N PHE A 435 15.14 -24.78 34.64
CA PHE A 435 13.93 -25.52 35.03
C PHE A 435 13.13 -24.91 36.21
N GLU A 436 13.64 -23.87 36.88
CA GLU A 436 12.90 -23.21 37.99
C GLU A 436 11.98 -22.06 37.54
N ASN A 437 12.07 -21.55 36.32
CA ASN A 437 11.21 -20.45 35.84
C ASN A 437 9.89 -20.88 35.17
N LEU A 438 9.48 -22.15 35.30
CA LEU A 438 8.25 -22.70 34.69
C LEU A 438 7.15 -23.10 35.69
N LYS A 439 7.28 -22.76 36.97
CA LYS A 439 6.20 -22.89 37.95
C LYS A 439 6.22 -21.74 38.94
N ILE A 440 5.41 -20.71 38.69
CA ILE A 440 4.53 -20.00 39.65
C ILE A 440 3.70 -19.03 38.79
N HIS A 441 2.45 -19.42 38.51
CA HIS A 441 1.24 -18.60 38.63
C HIS A 441 0.06 -19.40 38.07
N ASP A 442 -0.39 -20.39 38.86
CA ASP A 442 -1.79 -20.80 38.87
C ASP A 442 -2.43 -20.23 40.14
N ALA A 443 -3.44 -19.39 39.97
CA ALA A 443 -4.62 -19.24 40.83
C ALA A 443 -5.68 -18.42 40.08
#